data_AF-A0A818VUH3-F1
#
_entry.id   AF-A0A818VUH3-F1
#
_cell.length_a   1.000
_cell.length_b   1.000
_cell.length_c   1.000
_cell.angle_alpha   90.00
_cell.angle_beta   90.00
_cell.angle_gamma   90.00
#
_symmetry.space_group_name_H-M   'P 1'
#
loop_
_entity.id
_entity.type
_entity.pdbx_description
1 polymer ?
#
loop_
_entity_poly.entity_id
_entity_poly.type
_entity_poly.pdbx_seq_one_letter_code
_entity_poly.pdbx_strand_id
1 'polypeptide(L)'
;MATINELNFCSACNKTQAKSICAGCKKYFCRKDFKEHEQQLSIKFDNDIVRSHDELLEQMQKLEKSNYLSLDLFDQIEQWKKTAIKKVEKAADKVHHELIELIDKQRMIMTKQLEPITREIRSLRKEENFAEDDINRLRKKINEIQQKLKQFIEKDTNKSIIIDNNQIDWNHLICIREIQPRSKRKNESKKNQKIVQTQQRMSMAQNSYYYTCAICGNAFLTNAYLQAHMHRRHPNYE
;
A
#
# COMPACT_ATOMS: atom_id res chain seq x y z
N MET A 1 62.08 -13.10 52.34
CA MET A 1 61.10 -12.63 53.35
C MET A 1 60.83 -11.16 53.11
N ALA A 2 59.55 -10.78 53.04
CA ALA A 2 58.94 -9.46 53.36
C ALA A 2 57.73 -9.20 52.44
N THR A 3 56.60 -9.82 52.79
CA THR A 3 55.26 -9.47 52.30
C THR A 3 54.88 -8.09 52.84
N ILE A 4 54.91 -7.07 51.99
CA ILE A 4 54.36 -5.74 52.33
C ILE A 4 52.84 -5.84 52.13
N ASN A 5 52.13 -5.93 53.25
CA ASN A 5 50.67 -5.83 53.34
C ASN A 5 50.21 -4.48 52.78
N GLU A 6 49.59 -4.47 51.61
CA GLU A 6 48.74 -3.35 51.20
C GLU A 6 47.56 -3.25 52.19
N LEU A 7 47.63 -2.25 53.07
CA LEU A 7 46.55 -1.94 54.00
C LEU A 7 45.35 -1.45 53.17
N ASN A 8 44.43 -2.34 52.85
CA ASN A 8 43.19 -1.97 52.16
C ASN A 8 42.30 -1.15 53.12
N PHE A 9 42.23 0.16 52.87
CA PHE A 9 41.37 1.08 53.62
C PHE A 9 39.95 1.05 53.06
N CYS A 10 38.96 1.12 53.95
CA CYS A 10 37.58 1.26 53.51
C CYS A 10 37.35 2.64 52.87
N SER A 11 36.88 2.68 51.63
CA SER A 11 36.59 3.94 50.92
C SER A 11 35.42 4.74 51.49
N ALA A 12 34.65 4.19 52.44
CA ALA A 12 33.54 4.87 53.11
C ALA A 12 33.90 5.37 54.53
N CYS A 13 34.63 4.58 55.32
CA CYS A 13 34.95 4.92 56.72
C CYS A 13 36.45 5.07 57.04
N ASN A 14 37.34 4.92 56.05
CA ASN A 14 38.80 5.06 56.14
C ASN A 14 39.51 4.18 57.19
N LYS A 15 38.86 3.12 57.69
CA LYS A 15 39.48 2.17 58.63
C LYS A 15 40.29 1.09 57.88
N THR A 16 41.43 0.69 58.45
CA THR A 16 42.31 -0.42 57.98
C THR A 16 41.67 -1.79 58.23
N GLN A 17 40.53 -2.06 57.60
CA GLN A 17 39.83 -3.34 57.73
C GLN A 17 38.92 -3.64 56.52
N ALA A 18 39.28 -3.16 55.33
CA ALA A 18 38.52 -3.52 54.14
C ALA A 18 38.82 -4.98 53.76
N LYS A 19 37.78 -5.82 53.82
CA LYS A 19 37.87 -7.26 53.54
C LYS A 19 37.19 -7.64 52.21
N SER A 20 36.48 -6.70 51.59
CA SER A 20 35.67 -6.92 50.40
C SER A 20 35.89 -5.81 49.38
N ILE A 21 35.98 -6.15 48.10
CA ILE A 21 36.09 -5.22 46.96
C ILE A 21 34.82 -5.35 46.10
N CYS A 22 34.24 -4.23 45.68
CA CYS A 22 33.17 -4.25 44.69
C CYS A 22 33.76 -4.29 43.28
N ALA A 23 33.45 -5.32 42.49
CA ALA A 23 33.98 -5.48 41.13
C ALA A 23 33.52 -4.36 40.17
N GLY A 24 32.33 -3.79 40.40
CA GLY A 24 31.76 -2.74 39.55
C GLY A 24 32.41 -1.36 39.77
N CYS A 25 32.56 -0.93 41.03
CA CYS A 25 33.13 0.38 41.36
C CYS A 25 34.62 0.34 41.74
N LYS A 26 35.22 -0.86 41.84
CA LYS A 26 36.63 -1.13 42.21
C LYS A 26 37.09 -0.49 43.53
N LYS A 27 36.14 -0.24 44.45
CA LYS A 27 36.42 0.31 45.79
C LYS A 27 36.44 -0.79 46.85
N TYR A 28 37.28 -0.59 47.86
CA TYR A 28 37.44 -1.49 49.00
C TYR A 28 36.53 -1.04 50.15
N PHE A 29 35.78 -1.97 50.74
CA PHE A 29 34.85 -1.67 51.81
C PHE A 29 35.04 -2.63 52.99
N CYS A 30 34.71 -2.16 54.19
CA CYS A 30 34.50 -3.07 55.32
C CYS A 30 33.15 -3.79 55.15
N ARG A 31 32.92 -4.91 55.85
CA ARG A 31 31.69 -5.72 55.69
C ARG A 31 30.39 -4.94 55.95
N LYS A 32 30.42 -3.93 56.81
CA LYS A 32 29.24 -3.09 57.10
C LYS A 32 28.95 -2.15 55.93
N ASP A 33 29.95 -1.38 55.53
CA ASP A 33 29.83 -0.39 54.44
C ASP A 33 29.63 -1.06 53.06
N PHE A 34 30.09 -2.30 52.88
CA PHE A 34 29.81 -3.08 51.69
C PHE A 34 28.33 -3.46 51.58
N LYS A 35 27.69 -3.86 52.70
CA LYS A 35 26.24 -4.12 52.74
C LYS A 35 25.44 -2.85 52.49
N GLU A 36 25.89 -1.72 53.02
CA GLU A 36 25.26 -0.43 52.76
C GLU A 36 25.41 -0.01 51.29
N HIS A 37 26.57 -0.25 50.68
CA HIS A 37 26.77 -0.05 49.24
C HIS A 37 25.85 -0.92 48.38
N GLU A 38 25.69 -2.19 48.74
CA GLU A 38 24.77 -3.12 48.07
C GLU A 38 23.30 -2.67 48.19
N GLN A 39 22.90 -2.19 49.36
CA GLN A 39 21.57 -1.59 49.58
C GLN A 39 21.37 -0.33 48.73
N GLN A 40 22.37 0.56 48.66
CA GLN A 40 22.31 1.74 47.80
C GLN A 40 22.20 1.38 46.31
N LEU A 41 22.87 0.31 45.87
CA LEU A 41 22.74 -0.20 44.50
C LEU A 41 21.34 -0.74 44.22
N SER A 42 20.74 -1.48 45.17
CA SER A 42 19.35 -1.94 45.04
C SER A 42 18.39 -0.77 44.91
N ILE A 43 18.51 0.23 45.79
CA ILE A 43 17.67 1.45 45.76
C ILE A 43 17.84 2.19 44.43
N LYS A 44 19.07 2.28 43.92
CA LYS A 44 19.36 2.93 42.64
C LYS A 44 18.78 2.15 41.46
N PHE A 45 18.87 0.82 41.48
CA PHE A 45 18.28 -0.03 40.46
C PHE A 45 16.76 0.12 40.41
N ASP A 46 16.10 0.13 41.57
CA ASP A 46 14.65 0.32 41.66
C ASP A 46 14.23 1.71 41.16
N ASN A 47 14.96 2.77 41.54
CA ASN A 47 14.60 4.14 41.18
C ASN A 47 14.94 4.54 39.74
N ASP A 48 16.07 4.05 39.20
CA ASP A 48 16.56 4.48 37.88
C ASP A 48 16.15 3.50 36.77
N ILE A 49 16.10 2.19 37.06
CA ILE A 49 15.83 1.17 36.03
C ILE A 49 14.38 0.70 36.11
N VAL A 50 13.94 0.23 37.27
CA VAL A 50 12.58 -0.33 37.41
C VAL A 50 11.53 0.77 37.20
N ARG A 51 11.69 1.93 37.85
CA ARG A 51 10.76 3.05 37.64
C ARG A 51 10.72 3.52 36.19
N SER A 52 11.86 3.71 35.52
CA SER A 52 11.87 4.13 34.11
C SER A 52 11.29 3.07 33.18
N HIS A 53 11.49 1.78 33.48
CA HIS A 53 10.83 0.70 32.76
C HIS A 53 9.31 0.75 32.92
N ASP A 54 8.82 0.94 34.14
CA ASP A 54 7.38 1.00 34.42
C ASP A 54 6.74 2.25 33.82
N GLU A 55 7.44 3.39 33.84
CA GLU A 55 7.02 4.62 33.15
C GLU A 55 6.91 4.40 31.63
N LEU A 56 7.85 3.68 31.02
CA LEU A 56 7.79 3.34 29.59
C LEU A 56 6.62 2.38 29.28
N LEU A 57 6.38 1.38 30.12
CA LEU A 57 5.22 0.49 29.99
C LEU A 57 3.91 1.27 30.11
N GLU A 58 3.82 2.20 31.06
CA GLU A 58 2.63 3.03 31.23
C GLU A 58 2.43 3.98 30.04
N GLN A 59 3.50 4.54 29.48
CA GLN A 59 3.46 5.34 28.25
C GLN A 59 2.99 4.52 27.04
N MET A 60 3.51 3.29 26.86
CA MET A 60 3.09 2.39 25.78
C MET A 60 1.62 1.99 25.92
N GLN A 61 1.17 1.65 27.12
CA GLN A 61 -0.25 1.33 27.37
C GLN A 61 -1.16 2.56 27.19
N LYS A 62 -0.70 3.76 27.55
CA LYS A 62 -1.43 5.00 27.26
C LYS A 62 -1.52 5.27 25.77
N LEU A 63 -0.49 4.93 24.97
CA LEU A 63 -0.54 5.04 23.50
C LEU A 63 -1.56 4.07 22.89
N GLU A 64 -1.64 2.83 23.38
CA GLU A 64 -2.67 1.87 22.97
C GLU A 64 -4.09 2.35 23.33
N LYS A 65 -4.26 3.00 24.50
CA LYS A 65 -5.56 3.50 24.97
C LYS A 65 -5.98 4.85 24.36
N SER A 66 -5.04 5.73 24.03
CA SER A 66 -5.29 7.06 23.44
C SER A 66 -5.39 7.03 21.92
N ASN A 67 -5.99 5.95 21.40
CA ASN A 67 -6.09 5.54 20.00
C ASN A 67 -6.87 6.51 19.07
N TYR A 68 -6.86 7.82 19.33
CA TYR A 68 -7.50 8.87 18.51
C TYR A 68 -6.87 8.98 17.11
N LEU A 69 -5.56 8.74 16.96
CA LEU A 69 -4.90 8.80 15.64
C LEU A 69 -5.13 7.54 14.79
N SER A 70 -5.40 6.39 15.41
CA SER A 70 -5.73 5.17 14.65
C SER A 70 -7.22 5.12 14.29
N LEU A 71 -8.11 5.62 15.16
CA LEU A 71 -9.54 5.73 14.86
C LEU A 71 -9.78 6.53 13.57
N ASP A 72 -9.13 7.69 13.41
CA ASP A 72 -9.28 8.51 12.19
C ASP A 72 -8.76 7.81 10.92
N LEU A 73 -7.63 7.09 10.98
CA LEU A 73 -7.12 6.34 9.83
C LEU A 73 -8.00 5.12 9.49
N PHE A 74 -8.49 4.41 10.52
CA PHE A 74 -9.42 3.30 10.33
C PHE A 74 -10.77 3.79 9.78
N ASP A 75 -11.27 4.92 10.28
CA ASP A 75 -12.50 5.56 9.79
C ASP A 75 -12.33 6.03 8.34
N GLN A 76 -11.17 6.58 7.97
CA GLN A 76 -10.86 6.93 6.57
C GLN A 76 -10.82 5.70 5.66
N ILE A 77 -10.24 4.59 6.10
CA ILE A 77 -10.26 3.32 5.35
C ILE A 77 -11.69 2.81 5.20
N GLU A 78 -12.48 2.82 6.28
CA GLU A 78 -13.85 2.33 6.25
C GLU A 78 -14.76 3.24 5.39
N GLN A 79 -14.54 4.56 5.41
CA GLN A 79 -15.23 5.51 4.54
C GLN A 79 -14.84 5.31 3.07
N TRP A 80 -13.55 5.10 2.79
CA TRP A 80 -13.08 4.79 1.44
C TRP A 80 -13.72 3.51 0.92
N LYS A 81 -13.73 2.44 1.74
CA LYS A 81 -14.37 1.16 1.41
C LYS A 81 -15.86 1.32 1.11
N LYS A 82 -16.60 2.01 1.97
CA LYS A 82 -18.03 2.31 1.75
C LYS A 82 -18.25 3.07 0.45
N THR A 83 -17.38 4.04 0.14
CA THR A 83 -17.48 4.84 -1.08
C THR A 83 -17.13 4.02 -2.32
N ALA A 84 -16.12 3.14 -2.24
CA ALA A 84 -15.71 2.27 -3.33
C ALA A 84 -16.82 1.27 -3.70
N ILE A 85 -17.41 0.60 -2.70
CA ILE A 85 -18.55 -0.31 -2.90
C ILE A 85 -19.71 0.42 -3.58
N LYS A 86 -20.11 1.59 -3.08
CA LYS A 86 -21.19 2.39 -3.68
C LYS A 86 -20.92 2.78 -5.13
N LYS A 87 -19.66 3.08 -5.48
CA LYS A 87 -19.30 3.40 -6.86
C LYS A 87 -19.40 2.19 -7.78
N VAL A 88 -18.99 1.01 -7.30
CA VAL A 88 -19.11 -0.26 -8.03
C VAL A 88 -20.59 -0.62 -8.23
N GLU A 89 -21.39 -0.55 -7.17
CA GLU A 89 -22.84 -0.78 -7.22
C GLU A 89 -23.51 0.15 -8.24
N LYS A 90 -23.22 1.46 -8.17
CA LYS A 90 -23.77 2.44 -9.12
C LYS A 90 -23.37 2.15 -10.58
N ALA A 91 -22.14 1.68 -10.81
CA ALA A 91 -21.70 1.30 -12.14
C ALA A 91 -22.43 0.05 -12.65
N ALA A 92 -22.61 -0.96 -11.79
CA ALA A 92 -23.36 -2.17 -12.10
C ALA A 92 -24.84 -1.85 -12.39
N ASP A 93 -25.47 -1.02 -11.54
CA ASP A 93 -26.86 -0.59 -11.71
C ASP A 93 -27.09 0.14 -13.03
N LYS A 94 -26.12 0.96 -13.46
CA LYS A 94 -26.19 1.65 -14.75
C LYS A 94 -26.22 0.66 -15.90
N VAL A 95 -25.32 -0.33 -15.90
CA VAL A 95 -25.27 -1.37 -16.95
C VAL A 95 -26.52 -2.23 -16.92
N HIS A 96 -27.02 -2.59 -15.73
CA HIS A 96 -28.30 -3.29 -15.58
C HIS A 96 -29.46 -2.49 -16.17
N HIS A 97 -29.51 -1.18 -15.91
CA HIS A 97 -30.57 -0.33 -16.45
C HIS A 97 -30.52 -0.25 -17.98
N GLU A 98 -29.33 -0.06 -18.55
CA GLU A 98 -29.14 -0.08 -20.02
C GLU A 98 -29.59 -1.42 -20.64
N LEU A 99 -29.32 -2.54 -19.97
CA LEU A 99 -29.79 -3.86 -20.41
C LEU A 99 -31.32 -3.97 -20.36
N ILE A 100 -31.96 -3.52 -19.28
CA ILE A 100 -33.42 -3.54 -19.15
C ILE A 100 -34.07 -2.67 -20.24
N GLU A 101 -33.56 -1.47 -20.50
CA GLU A 101 -34.09 -0.59 -21.55
C GLU A 101 -34.02 -1.23 -22.94
N LEU A 102 -32.92 -1.93 -23.26
CA LEU A 102 -32.79 -2.65 -24.52
C LEU A 102 -33.82 -3.78 -24.64
N ILE A 103 -34.00 -4.57 -23.58
CA ILE A 103 -34.99 -5.65 -23.53
C ILE A 103 -36.41 -5.08 -23.70
N ASP A 104 -36.74 -4.01 -22.98
CA ASP A 104 -38.05 -3.38 -23.03
C ASP A 104 -38.36 -2.79 -24.40
N LYS A 105 -37.38 -2.15 -25.03
CA LYS A 105 -37.50 -1.64 -26.40
C LYS A 105 -37.80 -2.76 -27.39
N GLN A 106 -37.09 -3.89 -27.27
CA GLN A 106 -37.31 -5.04 -28.14
C GLN A 106 -38.69 -5.67 -27.90
N ARG A 107 -39.11 -5.81 -26.64
CA ARG A 107 -40.45 -6.26 -26.27
C ARG A 107 -41.51 -5.38 -26.92
N MET A 108 -41.37 -4.05 -26.83
CA MET A 108 -42.32 -3.11 -27.41
C MET A 108 -42.44 -3.26 -28.94
N ILE A 109 -41.32 -3.46 -29.65
CA ILE A 109 -41.32 -3.69 -31.11
C ILE A 109 -42.09 -4.97 -31.44
N MET A 110 -41.87 -6.05 -30.70
CA MET A 110 -42.57 -7.32 -30.92
C MET A 110 -44.07 -7.21 -30.62
N THR A 111 -44.44 -6.55 -29.52
CA THR A 111 -45.85 -6.32 -29.17
C THR A 111 -46.57 -5.56 -30.28
N LYS A 112 -45.97 -4.50 -30.82
CA LYS A 112 -46.54 -3.75 -31.97
C LYS A 112 -46.70 -4.60 -33.23
N GLN A 113 -45.81 -5.56 -33.47
CA GLN A 113 -45.93 -6.50 -34.60
C GLN A 113 -47.04 -7.55 -34.38
N LEU A 114 -47.34 -7.91 -33.13
CA LEU A 114 -48.40 -8.85 -32.77
C LEU A 114 -49.79 -8.22 -32.74
N GLU A 115 -49.92 -6.92 -32.48
CA GLU A 115 -51.22 -6.20 -32.51
C GLU A 115 -52.01 -6.38 -33.82
N PRO A 116 -51.45 -6.18 -35.04
CA PRO A 116 -52.20 -6.38 -36.27
C PRO A 116 -52.59 -7.85 -36.48
N ILE A 117 -51.72 -8.80 -36.12
CA ILE A 117 -52.01 -10.24 -36.19
C ILE A 117 -53.17 -10.59 -35.26
N THR A 118 -53.15 -10.07 -34.03
CA THR A 118 -54.22 -10.24 -33.04
C THR A 118 -55.55 -9.68 -33.56
N ARG A 119 -55.53 -8.52 -34.21
CA ARG A 119 -56.72 -7.92 -34.83
C ARG A 119 -57.25 -8.77 -36.00
N GLU A 120 -56.36 -9.22 -36.87
CA GLU A 120 -56.68 -10.09 -38.02
C GLU A 120 -57.34 -11.40 -37.54
N ILE A 121 -56.74 -12.07 -36.55
CA ILE A 121 -57.31 -13.30 -35.94
C ILE A 121 -58.71 -13.05 -35.37
N ARG A 122 -58.93 -11.93 -34.68
CA ARG A 122 -60.24 -11.59 -34.11
C ARG A 122 -61.29 -11.33 -35.19
N SER A 123 -60.93 -10.65 -36.28
CA SER A 123 -61.86 -10.37 -37.39
C SER A 123 -62.28 -11.66 -38.09
N LEU A 124 -61.30 -12.47 -38.52
CA LEU A 124 -61.54 -13.74 -39.22
C LEU A 124 -62.41 -14.69 -38.38
N ARG A 125 -62.17 -14.74 -37.07
CA ARG A 125 -62.94 -15.59 -36.16
C ARG A 125 -64.37 -15.09 -35.95
N LYS A 126 -64.59 -13.77 -35.95
CA LYS A 126 -65.92 -13.16 -35.80
C LYS A 126 -66.76 -13.31 -37.07
N GLU A 127 -66.11 -13.23 -38.23
CA GLU A 127 -66.76 -13.34 -39.54
C GLU A 127 -66.91 -14.81 -39.98
N GLU A 128 -66.32 -15.77 -39.24
CA GLU A 128 -66.21 -17.19 -39.61
C GLU A 128 -65.68 -17.41 -41.05
N ASN A 129 -64.90 -16.44 -41.54
CA ASN A 129 -64.49 -16.34 -42.92
C ASN A 129 -62.96 -16.49 -42.99
N PHE A 130 -62.48 -17.72 -42.92
CA PHE A 130 -61.06 -18.04 -43.02
C PHE A 130 -60.84 -19.14 -44.06
N ALA A 131 -59.86 -18.93 -44.93
CA ALA A 131 -59.38 -19.93 -45.88
C ALA A 131 -58.01 -20.48 -45.45
N GLU A 132 -57.58 -21.59 -46.07
CA GLU A 132 -56.25 -22.16 -45.84
C GLU A 132 -55.11 -21.15 -46.10
N ASP A 133 -55.30 -20.23 -47.05
CA ASP A 133 -54.32 -19.17 -47.33
C ASP A 133 -54.16 -18.21 -46.15
N ASP A 134 -55.25 -17.80 -45.49
CA ASP A 134 -55.21 -16.93 -44.31
C ASP A 134 -54.47 -17.61 -43.15
N ILE A 135 -54.75 -18.90 -42.94
CA ILE A 135 -54.08 -19.71 -41.90
C ILE A 135 -52.58 -19.81 -42.20
N ASN A 136 -52.20 -20.08 -43.44
CA ASN A 136 -50.79 -20.19 -43.85
C ASN A 136 -50.08 -18.83 -43.75
N ARG A 137 -50.73 -17.74 -44.14
CA ARG A 137 -50.21 -16.37 -44.02
C ARG A 137 -49.98 -15.99 -42.56
N LEU A 138 -50.94 -16.22 -41.68
CA LEU A 138 -50.83 -15.94 -40.24
C LEU A 138 -49.74 -16.80 -39.59
N ARG A 139 -49.68 -18.10 -39.92
CA ARG A 139 -48.64 -19.01 -39.44
C ARG A 139 -47.25 -18.50 -39.82
N LYS A 140 -47.07 -18.05 -41.06
CA LYS A 140 -45.80 -17.48 -41.53
C LYS A 140 -45.40 -16.23 -40.72
N LYS A 141 -46.32 -15.27 -40.55
CA LYS A 141 -46.08 -14.06 -39.74
C LYS A 141 -45.71 -14.39 -38.28
N ILE A 142 -46.39 -15.37 -37.66
CA ILE A 142 -46.10 -15.81 -36.28
C ILE A 142 -44.70 -16.44 -36.20
N ASN A 143 -44.35 -17.33 -37.14
CA ASN A 143 -43.04 -17.97 -37.18
C ASN A 143 -41.90 -16.95 -37.36
N GLU A 144 -42.10 -15.91 -38.17
CA GLU A 144 -41.11 -14.83 -38.35
C GLU A 144 -40.85 -14.06 -37.04
N ILE A 145 -41.90 -13.77 -36.25
CA ILE A 145 -41.75 -13.11 -34.94
C ILE A 145 -41.06 -14.06 -33.94
N GLN A 146 -41.42 -15.34 -33.94
CA GLN A 146 -40.76 -16.35 -33.11
C GLN A 146 -39.26 -16.48 -33.41
N GLN A 147 -38.88 -16.45 -34.70
CA GLN A 147 -37.47 -16.47 -35.09
C GLN A 147 -36.73 -15.21 -34.63
N LYS A 148 -37.33 -14.02 -34.78
CA LYS A 148 -36.76 -12.77 -34.26
C LYS A 148 -36.55 -12.81 -32.75
N LEU A 149 -37.46 -13.45 -32.00
CA LEU A 149 -37.32 -13.65 -30.56
C LEU A 149 -36.15 -14.58 -30.23
N LYS A 150 -36.04 -15.72 -30.92
CA LYS A 150 -34.90 -16.64 -30.75
C LYS A 150 -33.57 -15.97 -31.06
N GLN A 151 -33.48 -15.26 -32.19
CA GLN A 151 -32.27 -14.52 -32.57
C GLN A 151 -31.89 -13.45 -31.56
N PHE A 152 -32.85 -12.79 -30.91
CA PHE A 152 -32.56 -11.81 -29.87
C PHE A 152 -31.96 -12.47 -28.62
N ILE A 153 -32.58 -13.56 -28.15
CA ILE A 153 -32.11 -14.34 -27.00
C ILE A 153 -30.70 -14.91 -27.28
N GLU A 154 -30.47 -15.43 -28.48
CA GLU A 154 -29.19 -16.03 -28.91
C GLU A 154 -28.10 -14.99 -29.28
N LYS A 155 -28.47 -13.76 -29.66
CA LYS A 155 -27.50 -12.69 -29.94
C LYS A 155 -27.07 -11.94 -28.68
N ASP A 156 -27.93 -11.81 -27.67
CA ASP A 156 -27.53 -11.17 -26.42
C ASP A 156 -26.73 -12.08 -25.49
N THR A 157 -26.69 -13.40 -25.74
CA THR A 157 -25.60 -14.27 -25.21
C THR A 157 -24.22 -13.95 -25.81
N ASN A 158 -24.15 -13.20 -26.93
CA ASN A 158 -22.90 -12.80 -27.58
C ASN A 158 -22.47 -11.34 -27.27
N LYS A 159 -23.29 -10.54 -26.58
CA LYS A 159 -22.80 -9.30 -25.97
C LYS A 159 -22.08 -9.69 -24.68
N SER A 160 -20.78 -9.96 -24.79
CA SER A 160 -19.92 -10.07 -23.63
C SER A 160 -19.95 -8.73 -22.89
N ILE A 161 -20.65 -8.66 -21.76
CA ILE A 161 -20.39 -7.62 -20.77
C ILE A 161 -18.97 -7.89 -20.30
N ILE A 162 -18.02 -7.12 -20.82
CA ILE A 162 -16.61 -7.22 -20.40
C ILE A 162 -16.54 -6.63 -19.00
N ILE A 163 -16.61 -7.49 -17.99
CA ILE A 163 -16.32 -7.11 -16.60
C ILE A 163 -14.81 -7.27 -16.43
N ASP A 164 -14.04 -6.26 -16.86
CA ASP A 164 -12.59 -6.25 -16.64
C ASP A 164 -12.27 -5.62 -15.27
N ASN A 165 -12.14 -6.47 -14.26
CA ASN A 165 -11.71 -6.07 -12.93
C ASN A 165 -10.17 -6.07 -12.77
N ASN A 166 -9.45 -6.54 -13.79
CA ASN A 166 -8.00 -6.73 -13.74
C ASN A 166 -7.21 -5.45 -14.07
N GLN A 167 -7.87 -4.41 -14.60
CA GLN A 167 -7.26 -3.12 -14.89
C GLN A 167 -7.15 -2.18 -13.67
N ILE A 168 -7.82 -2.49 -12.56
CA ILE A 168 -7.78 -1.66 -11.36
C ILE A 168 -6.69 -2.20 -10.42
N ASP A 169 -5.55 -1.51 -10.36
CA ASP A 169 -4.53 -1.78 -9.34
C ASP A 169 -4.96 -1.22 -7.98
N TRP A 170 -5.66 -2.06 -7.22
CA TRP A 170 -6.15 -1.75 -5.88
C TRP A 170 -5.03 -1.39 -4.90
N ASN A 171 -3.81 -1.91 -5.09
CA ASN A 171 -2.67 -1.67 -4.19
C ASN A 171 -2.09 -0.26 -4.36
N HIS A 172 -2.35 0.40 -5.50
CA HIS A 172 -1.97 1.79 -5.70
C HIS A 172 -3.02 2.80 -5.21
N LEU A 173 -4.27 2.37 -5.02
CA LEU A 173 -5.39 3.23 -4.60
C LEU A 173 -5.41 3.51 -3.10
N ILE A 174 -4.83 2.63 -2.27
CA ILE A 174 -4.71 2.82 -0.83
C ILE A 174 -3.36 2.31 -0.32
N CYS A 175 -2.54 3.20 0.27
CA CYS A 175 -1.27 2.82 0.87
C CYS A 175 -0.98 3.64 2.13
N ILE A 176 -0.46 2.97 3.17
CA ILE A 176 0.01 3.63 4.39
C ILE A 176 1.45 4.06 4.12
N ARG A 177 1.71 5.37 4.15
CA ARG A 177 3.07 5.93 4.05
C ARG A 177 3.46 6.56 5.37
N GLU A 178 4.56 6.11 5.95
CA GLU A 178 5.17 6.81 7.07
C GLU A 178 5.57 8.23 6.63
N ILE A 179 4.99 9.24 7.27
CA ILE A 179 5.38 10.63 7.02
C ILE A 179 6.75 10.84 7.69
N GLN A 180 7.81 10.58 6.93
CA GLN A 180 9.17 10.87 7.38
C GLN A 180 9.31 12.37 7.71
N PRO A 181 9.98 12.74 8.82
CA PRO A 181 10.10 14.13 9.25
C PRO A 181 10.80 15.01 8.21
N ARG A 182 10.31 16.25 8.08
CA ARG A 182 10.68 17.27 7.07
C ARG A 182 12.20 17.49 6.85
N SER A 183 13.05 17.16 7.82
CA SER A 183 14.50 17.34 7.73
C SER A 183 15.18 16.42 6.70
N LYS A 184 14.70 15.18 6.52
CA LYS A 184 15.28 14.23 5.55
C LYS A 184 14.89 14.56 4.09
N ARG A 185 13.67 15.07 3.86
CA ARG A 185 13.18 15.44 2.51
C ARG A 185 14.01 16.54 1.83
N LYS A 186 14.56 17.49 2.60
CA LYS A 186 15.44 18.54 2.05
C LYS A 186 16.77 17.97 1.55
N ASN A 187 17.32 16.96 2.23
CA ASN A 187 18.59 16.35 1.84
C ASN A 187 18.44 15.44 0.62
N GLU A 188 17.35 14.66 0.53
CA GLU A 188 17.04 13.86 -0.67
C GLU A 188 16.67 14.73 -1.86
N SER A 189 15.87 15.79 -1.68
CA SER A 189 15.56 16.73 -2.77
C SER A 189 16.83 17.42 -3.27
N LYS A 190 17.73 17.87 -2.39
CA LYS A 190 19.02 18.46 -2.80
C LYS A 190 19.94 17.43 -3.50
N LYS A 191 19.94 16.17 -3.06
CA LYS A 191 20.74 15.09 -3.67
C LYS A 191 20.19 14.75 -5.07
N ASN A 192 18.88 14.59 -5.21
CA ASN A 192 18.22 14.30 -6.48
C ASN A 192 18.33 15.46 -7.46
N GLN A 193 18.22 16.71 -6.99
CA GLN A 193 18.39 17.90 -7.83
C GLN A 193 19.82 18.04 -8.36
N LYS A 194 20.85 17.67 -7.58
CA LYS A 194 22.24 17.61 -8.07
C LYS A 194 22.46 16.51 -9.12
N ILE A 195 21.83 15.35 -8.96
CA ILE A 195 21.91 14.25 -9.94
C ILE A 195 21.28 14.68 -11.27
N VAL A 196 20.09 15.27 -11.22
CA VAL A 196 19.36 15.75 -12.42
C VAL A 196 20.13 16.88 -13.12
N GLN A 197 20.68 17.85 -12.38
CA GLN A 197 21.52 18.90 -12.97
C GLN A 197 22.78 18.34 -13.64
N THR A 198 23.38 17.30 -13.05
CA THR A 198 24.57 16.64 -13.63
C THR A 198 24.20 15.91 -14.92
N GLN A 199 23.07 15.20 -14.95
CA GLN A 199 22.56 14.54 -16.16
C GLN A 199 22.18 15.54 -17.26
N GLN A 200 21.53 16.66 -16.92
CA GLN A 200 21.18 17.71 -17.88
C GLN A 200 22.43 18.40 -18.47
N ARG A 201 23.48 18.59 -17.67
CA ARG A 201 24.78 19.09 -18.19
C ARG A 201 25.43 18.09 -19.14
N MET A 202 25.32 16.79 -18.88
CA MET A 202 25.80 15.76 -19.81
C MET A 202 24.99 15.72 -21.11
N SER A 203 23.67 15.95 -21.06
CA SER A 203 22.82 15.95 -22.26
C SER A 203 22.94 17.21 -23.11
N MET A 204 23.25 18.37 -22.50
CA MET A 204 23.45 19.64 -23.21
C MET A 204 24.83 19.77 -23.88
N ALA A 205 25.82 19.00 -23.44
CA ALA A 205 27.12 18.90 -24.09
C ALA A 205 27.02 18.00 -25.35
N GLN A 206 26.25 18.44 -26.35
CA GLN A 206 25.97 17.71 -27.59
C GLN A 206 27.17 17.52 -28.53
N ASN A 207 28.42 17.75 -28.11
CA ASN A 207 29.61 17.34 -28.88
C ASN A 207 30.89 17.25 -28.03
N SER A 208 31.31 16.00 -27.77
CA SER A 208 32.71 15.53 -27.82
C SER A 208 33.75 15.89 -26.73
N TYR A 209 33.39 16.20 -25.48
CA TYR A 209 34.39 16.20 -24.40
C TYR A 209 33.87 15.58 -23.09
N TYR A 210 33.67 14.25 -23.09
CA TYR A 210 33.50 13.46 -21.86
C TYR A 210 34.60 12.40 -21.77
N TYR A 211 35.03 12.11 -20.55
CA TYR A 211 36.09 11.14 -20.27
C TYR A 211 35.46 9.82 -19.87
N THR A 212 35.69 8.76 -20.63
CA THR A 212 35.17 7.42 -20.32
C THR A 212 36.23 6.57 -19.61
N CYS A 213 35.81 5.80 -18.63
CA CYS A 213 36.66 4.77 -18.04
C CYS A 213 36.76 3.60 -19.01
N ALA A 214 37.98 3.27 -19.45
CA ALA A 214 38.23 2.16 -20.36
C ALA A 214 37.89 0.79 -19.76
N ILE A 215 37.85 0.66 -18.42
CA ILE A 215 37.62 -0.61 -17.72
C ILE A 215 36.12 -0.88 -17.52
N CYS A 216 35.35 0.12 -17.11
CA CYS A 216 33.93 -0.06 -16.77
C CYS A 216 32.95 0.75 -17.64
N GLY A 217 33.45 1.53 -18.60
CA GLY A 217 32.63 2.29 -19.54
C GLY A 217 31.92 3.53 -18.95
N ASN A 218 32.13 3.84 -17.67
CA ASN A 218 31.49 5.00 -17.03
C ASN A 218 32.02 6.32 -17.61
N ALA A 219 31.12 7.24 -17.94
CA ALA A 219 31.46 8.56 -18.48
C ALA A 219 31.51 9.63 -17.37
N PHE A 220 32.51 10.51 -17.44
CA PHE A 220 32.78 11.56 -16.48
C PHE A 220 32.93 12.91 -17.20
N LEU A 221 32.49 14.00 -16.55
CA LEU A 221 32.58 15.35 -17.15
C LEU A 221 34.00 15.91 -17.21
N THR A 222 34.93 15.43 -16.37
CA THR A 222 36.31 15.93 -16.35
C THR A 222 37.31 14.79 -16.11
N ASN A 223 38.54 14.95 -16.59
CA ASN A 223 39.60 13.97 -16.40
C ASN A 223 39.88 13.74 -14.90
N ALA A 224 39.85 14.79 -14.07
CA ALA A 224 40.08 14.66 -12.62
C ALA A 224 39.08 13.70 -11.93
N TYR A 225 37.81 13.71 -12.35
CA TYR A 225 36.83 12.76 -11.81
C TYR A 225 37.05 11.34 -12.31
N LEU A 226 37.49 11.16 -13.56
CA LEU A 226 37.90 9.86 -14.08
C LEU A 226 39.11 9.32 -13.29
N GLN A 227 40.15 10.13 -13.08
CA GLN A 227 41.35 9.71 -12.34
C GLN A 227 41.02 9.29 -10.90
N ALA A 228 40.19 10.08 -10.20
CA ALA A 228 39.73 9.73 -8.86
C ALA A 228 38.90 8.43 -8.84
N HIS A 229 38.11 8.17 -9.89
CA HIS A 229 37.40 6.92 -10.07
C HIS A 229 38.36 5.74 -10.27
N MET A 230 39.39 5.89 -11.13
CA MET A 230 40.39 4.84 -11.38
C MET A 230 41.14 4.48 -10.09
N HIS A 231 41.56 5.47 -9.30
CA HIS A 231 42.27 5.22 -8.04
C HIS A 231 41.41 4.51 -6.97
N ARG A 232 40.09 4.74 -6.96
CA ARG A 232 39.20 4.16 -5.94
C ARG A 232 38.60 2.81 -6.31
N ARG A 233 38.38 2.57 -7.60
CA ARG A 233 37.65 1.39 -8.11
C ARG A 233 38.53 0.44 -8.92
N HIS A 234 39.66 0.93 -9.43
CA HIS A 234 40.63 0.17 -10.22
C HIS A 234 42.07 0.43 -9.75
N PRO A 235 42.39 0.27 -8.45
CA PRO A 235 43.70 0.63 -7.90
C PRO A 235 44.88 -0.21 -8.42
N ASN A 236 44.61 -1.35 -9.08
CA ASN A 236 45.60 -2.31 -9.56
C ASN A 236 45.71 -2.36 -11.10
N TYR A 237 45.23 -1.34 -11.80
CA TYR A 237 45.24 -1.27 -13.26
C TYR A 237 45.98 0.01 -13.67
N GLU A 238 47.24 -0.13 -14.07
CA GLU A 238 48.02 0.91 -14.78
C GLU A 238 47.91 0.70 -16.29
#